data_AF-A0A8S3E734-F1
#
_entry.id   AF-A0A8S3E734-F1
#
_cell.length_a   1.000
_cell.length_b   1.000
_cell.length_c   1.000
_cell.angle_alpha   90.00
_cell.angle_beta   90.00
_cell.angle_gamma   90.00
#
_symmetry.space_group_name_H-M   'P 1'
#
loop_
_entity.id
_entity.type
_entity.pdbx_description
1 polymer ?
#
loop_
_entity_poly.entity_id
_entity_poly.type
_entity_poly.pdbx_seq_one_letter_code
_entity_poly.pdbx_strand_id
1 'polypeptide(L)'
;RQLNKYNRGLKKQKLYQINDIVGLKIADVDRTNTSASTLPCKIIQIIEKDDSSTMFYQVATLDGIIKELFLSIAFVDLSQTVAADLRQLITTNLPTITFIQACQLFTNYKHLNTCKCSGACDTNRCPCKKNGSKCCTKCHRGKVTLCKNK
;
A
#
# COMPACT_ATOMS: atom_id res chain seq x y z
N ARG A 1 -39.50 5.37 -17.36
CA ARG A 1 -38.61 5.99 -16.31
C ARG A 1 -38.17 4.95 -15.26
N GLN A 2 -37.40 3.91 -15.62
CA GLN A 2 -36.98 2.86 -14.65
C GLN A 2 -35.45 2.58 -14.60
N LEU A 3 -34.63 3.15 -15.49
CA LEU A 3 -33.18 2.91 -15.54
C LEU A 3 -32.37 3.65 -14.45
N ASN A 4 -32.91 4.71 -13.83
CA ASN A 4 -32.17 5.57 -12.90
C ASN A 4 -32.00 5.00 -11.47
N LYS A 5 -32.58 3.84 -11.14
CA LYS A 5 -32.39 3.20 -9.82
C LYS A 5 -31.14 2.31 -9.73
N TYR A 6 -30.63 1.82 -10.86
CA TYR A 6 -29.48 0.91 -10.89
C TYR A 6 -28.11 1.61 -10.94
N ASN A 7 -28.06 2.92 -11.25
CA ASN A 7 -26.82 3.69 -11.32
C ASN A 7 -26.44 4.44 -10.03
N ARG A 8 -27.11 4.14 -8.90
CA ARG A 8 -26.77 4.71 -7.58
C ARG A 8 -25.52 4.01 -7.03
N GLY A 9 -24.34 4.45 -7.45
CA GLY A 9 -23.08 4.00 -6.85
C GLY A 9 -21.90 3.85 -7.80
N LEU A 10 -22.09 4.04 -9.10
CA LEU A 10 -20.97 4.15 -10.03
C LEU A 10 -20.24 5.47 -9.70
N LYS A 11 -19.25 5.41 -8.79
CA LYS A 11 -18.28 6.49 -8.61
C LYS A 11 -17.77 6.82 -10.00
N LYS A 12 -18.02 8.05 -10.47
CA LYS A 12 -17.40 8.56 -11.71
C LYS A 12 -15.93 8.20 -11.64
N GLN A 13 -15.47 7.39 -12.59
CA GLN A 13 -14.06 7.03 -12.66
C GLN A 13 -13.28 8.33 -12.85
N LYS A 14 -12.51 8.71 -11.82
CA LYS A 14 -11.63 9.86 -11.91
C LYS A 14 -10.52 9.49 -12.89
N LEU A 15 -10.33 10.32 -13.91
CA LEU A 15 -9.17 10.21 -14.78
C LEU A 15 -7.99 10.88 -14.09
N TYR A 16 -6.84 10.23 -14.17
CA TYR A 16 -5.60 10.74 -13.59
C TYR A 16 -4.60 11.08 -14.70
N GLN A 17 -3.68 11.99 -14.40
CA GLN A 17 -2.63 12.41 -15.31
C GLN A 17 -1.26 11.89 -14.88
N ILE A 18 -0.31 11.89 -15.81
CA ILE A 18 1.09 11.62 -15.49
C ILE A 18 1.56 12.63 -14.44
N ASN A 19 2.32 12.15 -13.45
CA ASN A 19 2.76 12.86 -12.26
C ASN A 19 1.71 13.07 -11.15
N ASP A 20 0.46 12.65 -11.32
CA ASP A 20 -0.51 12.66 -10.22
C ASP A 20 -0.05 11.75 -9.08
N ILE A 21 -0.30 12.20 -7.84
CA ILE A 21 -0.05 11.44 -6.63
C ILE A 21 -1.33 10.71 -6.23
N VAL A 22 -1.24 9.39 -6.19
CA VAL A 22 -2.35 8.48 -5.91
C VAL A 22 -1.96 7.49 -4.80
N GLY A 23 -2.96 6.86 -4.21
CA GLY A 23 -2.79 5.83 -3.20
C GLY A 23 -3.32 4.49 -3.68
N LEU A 24 -2.57 3.42 -3.49
CA LEU A 24 -3.05 2.05 -3.65
C LEU A 24 -3.35 1.45 -2.28
N LYS A 25 -4.52 0.82 -2.14
CA LYS A 25 -4.91 0.19 -0.87
C LYS A 25 -4.07 -1.07 -0.66
N ILE A 26 -3.41 -1.16 0.49
CA ILE A 26 -2.66 -2.34 0.90
C ILE A 26 -3.62 -3.32 1.57
N ALA A 27 -3.57 -4.59 1.15
CA ALA A 27 -4.41 -5.63 1.74
C ALA A 27 -4.03 -5.89 3.20
N ASP A 28 -5.00 -6.28 4.03
CA ASP A 28 -4.78 -6.58 5.45
C ASP A 28 -3.77 -7.71 5.66
N VAL A 29 -3.66 -8.64 4.70
CA VAL A 29 -2.68 -9.72 4.71
C VAL A 29 -1.25 -9.21 4.55
N ASP A 30 -1.03 -8.09 3.88
CA ASP A 30 0.30 -7.54 3.57
C ASP A 30 0.72 -6.38 4.48
N ARG A 31 -0.12 -6.03 5.47
CA ARG A 31 0.13 -4.93 6.41
C ARG A 31 -0.08 -5.36 7.87
N THR A 32 0.49 -4.65 8.82
CA THR A 32 0.10 -4.76 10.24
C THR A 32 -1.03 -3.78 10.56
N ASN A 33 -1.63 -3.89 11.75
CA ASN A 33 -2.57 -2.89 12.23
C ASN A 33 -1.92 -1.51 12.49
N THR A 34 -0.59 -1.47 12.60
CA THR A 34 0.19 -0.25 12.87
C THR A 34 0.79 0.37 11.62
N SER A 35 0.86 -0.37 10.51
CA SER A 35 1.36 0.15 9.24
C SER A 35 0.28 0.87 8.45
N ALA A 36 0.69 1.80 7.60
CA ALA A 36 -0.19 2.52 6.68
C ALA A 36 -1.04 1.56 5.83
N SER A 37 -2.31 1.93 5.61
CA SER A 37 -3.27 1.16 4.80
C SER A 37 -3.20 1.49 3.31
N THR A 38 -2.46 2.53 2.95
CA THR A 38 -2.40 3.08 1.61
C THR A 38 -0.94 3.31 1.24
N LEU A 39 -0.51 2.71 0.14
CA LEU A 39 0.79 2.91 -0.48
C LEU A 39 0.71 4.14 -1.37
N PRO A 40 1.44 5.23 -1.06
CA PRO A 40 1.46 6.41 -1.90
C PRO A 40 2.36 6.17 -3.13
N CYS A 41 1.85 6.50 -4.30
CA CYS A 41 2.48 6.29 -5.59
C CYS A 41 2.34 7.52 -6.49
N LYS A 42 3.23 7.64 -7.46
CA LYS A 42 3.16 8.61 -8.56
C LYS A 42 2.84 7.91 -9.86
N ILE A 43 1.93 8.46 -10.66
CA ILE A 43 1.64 7.93 -11.99
C ILE A 43 2.78 8.31 -12.94
N ILE A 44 3.31 7.32 -13.64
CA ILE A 44 4.46 7.50 -14.55
C ILE A 44 4.10 7.26 -16.02
N GLN A 45 3.06 6.46 -16.29
CA GLN A 45 2.62 6.15 -17.64
C GLN A 45 1.12 5.84 -17.65
N ILE A 46 0.46 6.20 -18.75
CA ILE A 46 -0.92 5.83 -19.06
C ILE A 46 -0.87 5.00 -20.35
N ILE A 47 -1.51 3.84 -20.33
CA ILE A 47 -1.55 2.88 -21.43
C ILE A 47 -3.01 2.68 -21.80
N GLU A 48 -3.36 3.05 -23.02
CA GLU A 48 -4.67 2.79 -23.60
C GLU A 48 -4.64 1.45 -24.32
N LYS A 49 -5.69 0.62 -24.12
CA LYS A 49 -5.90 -0.58 -24.93
C LYS A 49 -7.01 -0.32 -25.94
N ASP A 50 -6.70 -0.58 -27.21
CA ASP A 50 -7.50 -0.21 -28.38
C ASP A 50 -8.95 -0.73 -28.37
N ASP A 51 -9.23 -1.84 -27.67
CA ASP A 51 -10.54 -2.50 -27.74
C ASP A 51 -11.59 -2.07 -26.69
N SER A 52 -11.27 -1.24 -25.69
CA SER A 52 -12.21 -1.06 -24.55
C SER A 52 -12.26 0.31 -23.90
N SER A 53 -11.72 1.39 -24.49
CA SER A 53 -11.68 2.72 -23.85
C SER A 53 -11.15 2.67 -22.40
N THR A 54 -10.35 1.64 -22.09
CA THR A 54 -9.96 1.29 -20.74
C THR A 54 -8.52 1.73 -20.57
N MET A 55 -8.32 2.69 -19.68
CA MET A 55 -6.99 3.22 -19.35
C MET A 55 -6.36 2.41 -18.23
N PHE A 56 -5.15 1.94 -18.48
CA PHE A 56 -4.27 1.31 -17.52
C PHE A 56 -3.18 2.29 -17.10
N TYR A 57 -2.85 2.30 -15.83
CA TYR A 57 -1.90 3.23 -15.24
C TYR A 57 -0.73 2.46 -14.66
N GLN A 58 0.48 2.86 -15.05
CA GLN A 58 1.71 2.42 -14.41
C GLN A 58 2.10 3.43 -13.34
N VAL A 59 2.55 2.94 -12.20
CA VAL A 59 2.86 3.77 -11.03
C VAL A 59 4.24 3.44 -10.46
N ALA A 60 4.86 4.44 -9.84
CA ALA A 60 6.11 4.31 -9.11
C ALA A 60 5.94 4.73 -7.65
N THR A 61 6.75 4.11 -6.81
CA THR A 61 6.95 4.45 -5.39
C THR A 61 8.37 4.97 -5.21
N LEU A 62 8.70 5.44 -4.00
CA LEU A 62 10.07 5.82 -3.67
C LEU A 62 11.07 4.66 -3.82
N ASP A 63 10.59 3.42 -3.66
CA ASP A 63 11.42 2.21 -3.69
C ASP A 63 11.58 1.59 -5.09
N GLY A 64 10.68 1.90 -6.03
CA GLY A 64 10.68 1.25 -7.34
C GLY A 64 9.43 1.50 -8.19
N ILE A 65 9.53 1.10 -9.45
CA ILE A 65 8.42 1.08 -10.41
C ILE A 65 7.62 -0.20 -10.22
N ILE A 66 6.30 -0.08 -10.04
CA ILE A 66 5.42 -1.24 -9.89
C ILE A 66 5.21 -1.89 -11.25
N LYS A 67 5.48 -3.19 -11.35
CA LYS A 67 5.34 -3.98 -12.58
C LYS A 67 3.89 -4.08 -13.05
N GLU A 68 2.97 -4.20 -12.12
CA GLU A 68 1.55 -4.33 -12.37
C GLU A 68 0.91 -3.03 -12.86
N LEU A 69 -0.09 -3.15 -13.73
CA LEU A 69 -0.89 -2.03 -14.23
C LEU A 69 -2.23 -1.97 -13.49
N PHE A 70 -2.68 -0.76 -13.20
CA PHE A 70 -3.90 -0.53 -12.41
C PHE A 70 -4.95 0.24 -13.20
N LEU A 71 -6.22 0.02 -12.85
CA LEU A 71 -7.33 0.82 -13.34
C LEU A 71 -7.54 2.04 -12.43
N SER A 72 -8.15 3.10 -12.95
CA SER A 72 -8.46 4.32 -12.18
C SER A 72 -9.24 4.05 -10.89
N ILE A 73 -10.11 3.04 -10.89
CA ILE A 73 -10.91 2.63 -9.73
C ILE A 73 -10.09 2.05 -8.57
N ALA A 74 -8.87 1.59 -8.83
CA ALA A 74 -7.98 1.06 -7.80
C ALA A 74 -7.32 2.17 -6.97
N PHE A 75 -7.36 3.41 -7.44
CA PHE A 75 -6.68 4.53 -6.81
C PHE A 75 -7.55 5.29 -5.82
N VAL A 76 -6.91 5.70 -4.73
CA VAL A 76 -7.37 6.73 -3.82
C VAL A 76 -6.67 8.03 -4.18
N ASP A 77 -7.41 9.12 -4.30
CA ASP A 77 -6.83 10.42 -4.58
C ASP A 77 -5.98 10.90 -3.39
N LEU A 78 -4.69 11.10 -3.62
CA LEU A 78 -3.74 11.62 -2.63
C LEU A 78 -3.10 12.94 -3.09
N SER A 79 -3.70 13.62 -4.07
CA SER A 79 -3.19 14.90 -4.62
C SER A 79 -2.91 15.97 -3.55
N GLN A 80 -3.71 16.01 -2.48
CA GLN A 80 -3.55 16.93 -1.35
C GLN A 80 -2.52 16.49 -0.31
N THR A 81 -1.97 15.27 -0.39
CA THR A 81 -0.95 14.83 0.55
C THR A 81 0.39 15.53 0.28
N VAL A 82 1.11 15.84 1.37
CA VAL A 82 2.42 16.49 1.32
C VAL A 82 3.51 15.42 1.15
N ALA A 83 3.47 14.69 0.04
CA ALA A 83 4.54 13.76 -0.32
C ALA A 83 5.51 14.46 -1.28
N ALA A 84 6.34 15.37 -0.74
CA ALA A 84 7.33 16.13 -1.51
C ALA A 84 8.30 15.20 -2.27
N ASP A 85 8.74 14.13 -1.59
CA ASP A 85 9.66 13.14 -2.15
C ASP A 85 9.08 12.43 -3.37
N LEU A 86 7.78 12.10 -3.35
CA LEU A 86 7.12 11.47 -4.49
C LEU A 86 6.98 12.43 -5.67
N ARG A 87 6.72 13.73 -5.42
CA ARG A 87 6.64 14.72 -6.51
C ARG A 87 7.97 14.85 -7.24
N GLN A 88 9.07 14.86 -6.49
CA GLN A 88 10.44 14.97 -7.00
C GLN A 88 11.05 13.62 -7.45
N LEU A 89 10.28 12.53 -7.40
CA LEU A 89 10.75 11.20 -7.76
C LEU A 89 11.24 11.16 -9.22
N ILE A 90 12.50 10.77 -9.38
CA ILE A 90 13.15 10.49 -10.67
C ILE A 90 13.08 8.99 -10.92
N THR A 91 12.46 8.59 -12.02
CA THR A 91 12.14 7.18 -12.31
C THR A 91 13.22 6.45 -13.10
N THR A 92 14.23 7.15 -13.64
CA THR A 92 15.21 6.59 -14.59
C THR A 92 16.06 5.45 -14.03
N ASN A 93 16.33 5.45 -12.72
CA ASN A 93 17.19 4.46 -12.05
C ASN A 93 16.44 3.56 -11.06
N LEU A 94 15.10 3.63 -11.04
CA LEU A 94 14.32 2.84 -10.10
C LEU A 94 14.21 1.39 -10.57
N PRO A 95 14.40 0.41 -9.68
CA PRO A 95 14.18 -0.99 -10.02
C PRO A 95 12.69 -1.25 -10.27
N THR A 96 12.40 -2.23 -11.13
CA THR A 96 11.06 -2.77 -11.27
C THR A 96 10.78 -3.76 -10.14
N ILE A 97 9.72 -3.50 -9.37
CA ILE A 97 9.29 -4.32 -8.23
C ILE A 97 7.82 -4.72 -8.38
N THR A 98 7.40 -5.78 -7.67
CA THR A 98 5.98 -6.15 -7.62
C THR A 98 5.23 -5.27 -6.62
N PHE A 99 3.92 -5.16 -6.77
CA PHE A 99 3.06 -4.45 -5.81
C PHE A 99 3.25 -4.93 -4.37
N ILE A 100 3.38 -6.24 -4.18
CA ILE A 100 3.58 -6.85 -2.85
C ILE A 100 4.95 -6.42 -2.27
N GLN A 101 6.01 -6.42 -3.08
CA GLN A 101 7.33 -5.97 -2.64
C GLN A 101 7.30 -4.50 -2.25
N ALA A 102 6.65 -3.65 -3.04
CA ALA A 102 6.46 -2.23 -2.72
C ALA A 102 5.74 -2.04 -1.38
N CYS A 103 4.67 -2.81 -1.13
CA CYS A 103 3.96 -2.78 0.15
C CYS A 103 4.86 -3.21 1.32
N GLN A 104 5.67 -4.26 1.16
CA GLN A 104 6.57 -4.75 2.20
C GLN A 104 7.68 -3.75 2.53
N LEU A 105 8.23 -3.07 1.52
CA LEU A 105 9.24 -2.02 1.69
C LEU A 105 8.65 -0.81 2.41
N PHE A 106 7.50 -0.31 1.94
CA PHE A 106 6.85 0.86 2.50
C PHE A 106 6.37 0.66 3.95
N THR A 107 5.77 -0.50 4.24
CA THR A 107 5.28 -0.81 5.60
C THR A 107 6.40 -1.28 6.54
N ASN A 108 7.61 -1.53 6.01
CA ASN A 108 8.69 -2.24 6.66
C ASN A 108 8.25 -3.58 7.29
N TYR A 109 7.14 -4.14 6.81
CA TYR A 109 6.56 -5.38 7.31
C TYR A 109 7.06 -6.55 6.48
N LYS A 110 7.81 -7.43 7.14
CA LYS A 110 8.16 -8.75 6.60
C LYS A 110 7.45 -9.79 7.46
N HIS A 111 6.68 -10.67 6.84
CA HIS A 111 5.93 -11.74 7.53
C HIS A 111 6.80 -12.59 8.48
N LEU A 112 8.09 -12.73 8.15
CA LEU A 112 9.08 -13.46 8.93
C LEU A 112 9.44 -12.79 10.27
N ASN A 113 9.17 -11.50 10.45
CA ASN A 113 9.58 -10.73 11.63
C ASN A 113 8.55 -10.78 12.79
N THR A 114 7.66 -11.78 12.81
CA THR A 114 6.68 -11.95 13.88
C THR A 114 7.29 -12.73 15.07
N CYS A 115 7.31 -12.13 16.26
CA CYS A 115 8.02 -12.69 17.42
C CYS A 115 7.46 -14.01 17.98
N LYS A 116 6.20 -14.34 17.70
CA LYS A 116 5.48 -15.55 18.18
C LYS A 116 5.58 -15.81 19.69
N CYS A 117 5.92 -14.82 20.50
CA CYS A 117 6.09 -15.02 21.94
C CYS A 117 4.75 -15.39 22.62
N SER A 118 4.83 -16.23 23.64
CA SER A 118 3.69 -16.58 24.50
C SER A 118 3.51 -15.64 25.70
N GLY A 119 4.56 -14.89 26.07
CA GLY A 119 4.59 -13.99 27.23
C GLY A 119 4.43 -12.51 26.89
N ALA A 120 4.81 -11.64 27.84
CA ALA A 120 4.49 -10.22 27.80
C ALA A 120 5.32 -9.34 26.83
N CYS A 121 6.29 -9.90 26.11
CA CYS A 121 7.15 -9.15 25.18
C CYS A 121 7.85 -7.91 25.78
N ASP A 122 8.04 -7.86 27.09
CA ASP A 122 8.67 -6.75 27.82
C ASP A 122 10.18 -6.90 27.98
N THR A 123 10.77 -7.99 27.51
CA THR A 123 12.22 -8.23 27.52
C THR A 123 12.77 -8.39 26.11
N ASN A 124 14.10 -8.28 25.96
CA ASN A 124 14.81 -8.51 24.68
C ASN A 124 14.76 -9.99 24.21
N ARG A 125 14.07 -10.87 24.96
CA ARG A 125 13.69 -12.21 24.47
C ARG A 125 12.63 -12.13 23.36
N CYS A 126 11.90 -11.03 23.25
CA CYS A 126 11.02 -10.76 22.13
C CYS A 126 11.84 -10.20 20.94
N PRO A 127 11.89 -10.89 19.79
CA PRO A 127 12.53 -10.37 18.57
C PRO A 127 12.04 -9.00 18.13
N CYS A 128 10.73 -8.71 18.25
CA CYS A 128 10.20 -7.39 17.89
C CYS A 128 10.80 -6.31 18.77
N LYS A 129 10.78 -6.48 20.11
CA LYS A 129 11.37 -5.52 21.05
C LYS A 129 12.87 -5.38 20.87
N LYS A 130 13.58 -6.49 20.68
CA LYS A 130 15.03 -6.50 20.40
C LYS A 130 15.38 -5.68 19.16
N ASN A 131 14.52 -5.73 18.14
CA ASN A 131 14.67 -4.98 16.89
C ASN A 131 14.03 -3.58 16.95
N GLY A 132 13.71 -3.06 18.14
CA GLY A 132 13.09 -1.74 18.33
C GLY A 132 11.68 -1.59 17.71
N SER A 133 11.03 -2.70 17.37
CA SER A 133 9.74 -2.74 16.69
C SER A 133 8.62 -3.16 17.66
N LYS A 134 7.43 -2.60 17.48
CA LYS A 134 6.22 -3.00 18.20
C LYS A 134 5.65 -4.31 17.68
N CYS A 135 5.14 -5.16 18.57
CA CYS A 135 4.39 -6.35 18.20
C CYS A 135 3.04 -5.95 17.60
N CYS A 136 2.64 -6.65 16.54
CA CYS A 136 1.33 -6.45 15.90
C CYS A 136 0.38 -7.61 16.19
N THR A 137 -0.86 -7.50 15.70
CA THR A 137 -1.88 -8.56 15.81
C THR A 137 -1.43 -9.90 15.20
N LYS A 138 -0.50 -9.88 14.23
CA LYS A 138 0.07 -11.09 13.61
C LYS A 138 1.16 -11.76 14.47
N CYS A 139 1.72 -11.06 15.47
CA CYS A 139 2.71 -11.63 16.39
C CYS A 139 2.08 -12.63 17.37
N HIS A 140 0.85 -12.40 17.78
CA HIS A 140 0.15 -13.20 18.78
C HIS A 140 -1.25 -13.52 18.26
N ARG A 141 -1.39 -14.55 17.41
CA ARG A 141 -2.67 -15.03 16.85
C ARG A 141 -3.66 -15.39 17.98
N GLY A 142 -4.34 -14.40 18.56
CA GLY A 142 -5.31 -14.56 19.66
C GLY A 142 -4.77 -14.38 21.09
N LYS A 143 -3.47 -14.17 21.32
CA LYS A 143 -2.88 -13.95 22.68
C LYS A 143 -2.37 -12.52 22.90
N VAL A 144 -3.07 -11.54 22.31
CA VAL A 144 -2.65 -10.13 22.28
C VAL A 144 -2.76 -9.45 23.66
N THR A 145 -3.54 -10.00 24.59
CA THR A 145 -3.82 -9.39 25.89
C THR A 145 -2.61 -9.34 26.82
N LEU A 146 -1.70 -10.32 26.72
CA LEU A 146 -0.51 -10.39 27.57
C LEU A 146 0.64 -9.51 27.05
N CYS A 147 0.64 -9.18 25.76
CA CYS A 147 1.72 -8.43 25.13
C CYS A 147 1.77 -6.97 25.60
N LYS A 148 2.92 -6.51 26.08
CA LYS A 148 3.20 -5.14 26.52
C LYS A 148 3.98 -4.31 25.50
N ASN A 149 4.52 -4.95 24.46
CA ASN A 149 5.26 -4.28 23.37
C ASN A 149 4.33 -4.05 22.18
N LYS A 150 3.32 -3.17 22.31
CA LYS A 150 2.33 -2.87 21.26
C LYS A 150 2.58 -1.52 20.60
#